data_AF-A0A9W9X0K9-F1
#
_entry.id   AF-A0A9W9X0K9-F1
#
_cell.length_a   1.000
_cell.length_b   1.000
_cell.length_c   1.000
_cell.angle_alpha   90.00
_cell.angle_beta   90.00
_cell.angle_gamma   90.00
#
_symmetry.space_group_name_H-M   'P 1'
#
loop_
_entity.id
_entity.type
_entity.pdbx_description
1 polymer ?
#
loop_
_entity_poly.entity_id
_entity_poly.type
_entity_poly.pdbx_seq_one_letter_code
_entity_poly.pdbx_strand_id
1 'polypeptide(L)'
;MSESAAAHVKTRILIISDTHGLDSPPDFVSREYADVAIHCGDLTTESKIDEFKASIRFLRAVNAPLKLVIAGNHDFTMDIPVFQKKVAEAQPLDPELVQKFYGRYEEARDLFGKETGITFLDEGIHAFRLGNGALLNVYASPYTPSCGDWGFQYRRDHGHDFRIGNVDVVMTHGPPKGILDRTLSGQRAGCQRLFEAIARAKSRPLMHCFGHIHEAWGGQACPMARRYQSGALSLD
;
A
#
# COMPACT_ATOMS: atom_id res chain seq x y z
N MET A 1 -21.47 -28.30 19.96
CA MET A 1 -21.50 -28.01 18.52
C MET A 1 -20.07 -27.66 18.14
N SER A 2 -19.35 -28.55 17.46
CA SER A 2 -17.98 -28.29 17.04
C SER A 2 -17.98 -27.22 15.95
N GLU A 3 -17.33 -26.09 16.20
CA GLU A 3 -16.96 -25.17 15.13
C GLU A 3 -16.15 -25.97 14.10
N SER A 4 -16.74 -26.15 12.91
CA SER A 4 -15.99 -26.62 11.75
C SER A 4 -14.82 -25.65 11.56
N ALA A 5 -13.58 -26.14 11.70
CA ALA A 5 -12.42 -25.34 11.33
C ALA A 5 -12.63 -24.82 9.90
N ALA A 6 -12.63 -23.51 9.73
CA ALA A 6 -12.80 -22.91 8.41
C ALA A 6 -11.72 -23.47 7.49
N ALA A 7 -12.13 -24.07 6.37
CA ALA A 7 -11.19 -24.61 5.40
C ALA A 7 -10.30 -23.47 4.88
N HIS A 8 -8.99 -23.58 5.09
CA HIS A 8 -8.04 -22.62 4.55
C HIS A 8 -7.98 -22.77 3.03
N VAL A 9 -8.25 -21.68 2.30
CA VAL A 9 -8.13 -21.65 0.84
C VAL A 9 -6.75 -21.09 0.48
N LYS A 10 -5.94 -21.91 -0.20
CA LYS A 10 -4.62 -21.49 -0.66
C LYS A 10 -4.78 -20.36 -1.68
N THR A 11 -4.18 -19.21 -1.38
CA THR A 11 -4.22 -18.00 -2.20
C THR A 11 -2.81 -17.52 -2.46
N ARG A 12 -2.50 -17.21 -3.73
CA ARG A 12 -1.20 -16.67 -4.17
C ARG A 12 -1.32 -15.17 -4.36
N ILE A 13 -0.47 -14.42 -3.67
CA ILE A 13 -0.45 -12.95 -3.72
C ILE A 13 0.88 -12.50 -4.32
N LEU A 14 0.83 -11.64 -5.32
CA LEU A 14 1.98 -10.93 -5.88
C LEU A 14 2.06 -9.53 -5.25
N ILE A 15 3.21 -9.18 -4.70
CA ILE A 15 3.43 -7.88 -4.04
C ILE A 15 4.39 -7.07 -4.90
N ILE A 16 3.98 -5.86 -5.25
CA ILE A 16 4.73 -4.87 -6.01
C ILE A 16 4.64 -3.55 -5.23
N SER A 17 5.61 -2.66 -5.41
CA SER A 17 5.55 -1.29 -4.90
C SER A 17 6.55 -0.45 -5.66
N ASP A 18 6.42 0.87 -5.59
CA ASP A 18 7.45 1.83 -6.02
C ASP A 18 7.87 1.61 -7.48
N THR A 19 6.88 1.51 -8.38
CA THR A 19 7.14 1.35 -9.82
C THR A 19 7.50 2.66 -10.50
N HIS A 20 7.21 3.81 -9.88
CA HIS A 20 7.70 5.13 -10.34
C HIS A 20 7.46 5.39 -11.84
N GLY A 21 6.27 5.01 -12.34
CA GLY A 21 5.87 5.25 -13.73
C GLY A 21 6.38 4.22 -14.74
N LEU A 22 6.95 3.08 -14.31
CA LEU A 22 7.23 1.97 -15.21
C LEU A 22 5.94 1.52 -15.93
N ASP A 23 6.04 1.29 -17.24
CA ASP A 23 4.88 0.97 -18.08
C ASP A 23 4.71 -0.52 -18.38
N SER A 24 5.71 -1.32 -18.02
CA SER A 24 5.77 -2.76 -18.27
C SER A 24 6.48 -3.48 -17.13
N PRO A 25 5.88 -4.57 -16.60
CA PRO A 25 6.53 -5.39 -15.59
C PRO A 25 7.61 -6.28 -16.23
N PRO A 26 8.65 -6.66 -15.46
CA PRO A 26 9.60 -7.68 -15.90
C PRO A 26 8.89 -8.99 -16.30
N ASP A 27 9.45 -9.72 -17.25
CA ASP A 27 8.88 -10.96 -17.81
C ASP A 27 8.45 -12.00 -16.75
N PHE A 28 9.21 -12.14 -15.66
CA PHE A 28 8.86 -13.10 -14.61
C PHE A 28 7.61 -12.67 -13.83
N VAL A 29 7.37 -11.37 -13.68
CA VAL A 29 6.18 -10.81 -13.01
C VAL A 29 4.94 -10.95 -13.88
N SER A 30 5.05 -10.77 -15.19
CA SER A 30 3.91 -10.89 -16.11
C SER A 30 3.51 -12.34 -16.42
N ARG A 31 4.43 -13.30 -16.34
CA ARG A 31 4.15 -14.71 -16.66
C ARG A 31 3.57 -15.49 -15.48
N GLU A 32 3.98 -15.20 -14.25
CA GLU A 32 3.51 -15.94 -13.09
C GLU A 32 2.07 -15.57 -12.71
N TYR A 33 1.22 -16.60 -12.61
CA TYR A 33 -0.14 -16.42 -12.12
C TYR A 33 -0.14 -16.04 -10.63
N ALA A 34 -1.00 -15.11 -10.24
CA ALA A 34 -1.39 -14.87 -8.85
C ALA A 34 -2.92 -14.71 -8.76
N ASP A 35 -3.52 -15.05 -7.61
CA ASP A 35 -4.95 -14.79 -7.38
C ASP A 35 -5.20 -13.29 -7.18
N VAL A 36 -4.24 -12.59 -6.57
CA VAL A 36 -4.29 -11.15 -6.28
C VAL A 36 -2.91 -10.52 -6.50
N ALA A 37 -2.86 -9.37 -7.18
CA ALA A 37 -1.70 -8.50 -7.19
C ALA A 37 -1.96 -7.27 -6.30
N ILE A 38 -0.97 -6.88 -5.49
CA ILE A 38 -1.04 -5.76 -4.55
C ILE A 38 0.10 -4.79 -4.88
N HIS A 39 -0.23 -3.53 -5.17
CA HIS A 39 0.76 -2.45 -5.39
C HIS A 39 0.76 -1.46 -4.23
N CYS A 40 1.84 -1.42 -3.44
CA CYS A 40 1.90 -0.66 -2.17
C CYS A 40 2.26 0.82 -2.33
N GLY A 41 1.76 1.50 -3.35
CA GLY A 41 2.02 2.94 -3.58
C GLY A 41 3.27 3.27 -4.38
N ASP A 42 3.45 4.56 -4.63
CA ASP A 42 4.43 5.15 -5.54
C ASP A 42 4.30 4.56 -6.95
N LEU A 43 3.10 4.72 -7.49
CA LEU A 43 2.76 4.36 -8.88
C LEU A 43 3.49 5.27 -9.88
N THR A 44 3.77 6.50 -9.47
CA THR A 44 4.34 7.58 -10.28
C THR A 44 5.59 8.17 -9.63
N THR A 45 6.42 8.89 -10.39
CA THR A 45 7.52 9.69 -9.82
C THR A 45 7.05 11.10 -9.49
N GLU A 46 6.23 11.71 -10.36
CA GLU A 46 5.86 13.11 -10.26
C GLU A 46 4.35 13.32 -10.21
N SER A 47 3.55 12.27 -10.06
CA SER A 47 2.09 12.32 -10.03
C SER A 47 1.44 12.82 -11.33
N LYS A 48 2.10 12.65 -12.47
CA LYS A 48 1.53 13.06 -13.76
C LYS A 48 0.54 12.02 -14.29
N ILE A 49 -0.43 12.49 -15.07
CA ILE A 49 -1.48 11.65 -15.66
C ILE A 49 -0.91 10.60 -16.64
N ASP A 50 0.14 10.92 -17.37
CA ASP A 50 0.81 9.97 -18.26
C ASP A 50 1.54 8.86 -17.51
N GLU A 51 2.14 9.16 -16.35
CA GLU A 51 2.71 8.17 -15.43
C GLU A 51 1.62 7.25 -14.87
N PHE A 52 0.48 7.76 -14.41
CA PHE A 52 -0.62 6.89 -13.96
C PHE A 52 -1.13 5.97 -15.08
N LYS A 53 -1.21 6.49 -16.31
CA LYS A 53 -1.54 5.67 -17.49
C LYS A 53 -0.46 4.60 -17.76
N ALA A 54 0.81 4.89 -17.50
CA ALA A 54 1.90 3.91 -17.55
C ALA A 54 1.72 2.83 -16.47
N SER A 55 1.49 3.20 -15.22
CA SER A 55 1.25 2.25 -14.12
C SER A 55 0.04 1.36 -14.39
N ILE A 56 -1.01 1.89 -15.03
CA ILE A 56 -2.17 1.09 -15.46
C ILE A 56 -1.77 0.08 -16.53
N ARG A 57 -0.95 0.45 -17.53
CA ARG A 57 -0.43 -0.51 -18.53
C ARG A 57 0.40 -1.60 -17.85
N PHE A 58 1.29 -1.22 -16.94
CA PHE A 58 2.11 -2.13 -16.15
C PHE A 58 1.22 -3.14 -15.43
N LEU A 59 0.24 -2.65 -14.68
CA LEU A 59 -0.64 -3.48 -13.86
C LEU A 59 -1.52 -4.38 -14.72
N ARG A 60 -2.04 -3.91 -15.86
CA ARG A 60 -2.83 -4.74 -16.79
C ARG A 60 -2.04 -5.92 -17.35
N ALA A 61 -0.72 -5.79 -17.50
CA ALA A 61 0.15 -6.88 -17.95
C ALA A 61 0.45 -7.93 -16.87
N VAL A 62 0.10 -7.68 -15.60
CA VAL A 62 0.23 -8.65 -14.52
C VAL A 62 -0.85 -9.73 -14.62
N ASN A 63 -0.44 -11.00 -14.60
CA ASN A 63 -1.30 -12.18 -14.66
C ASN A 63 -2.01 -12.46 -13.31
N ALA A 64 -2.89 -11.56 -12.92
CA ALA A 64 -3.76 -11.71 -11.75
C ALA A 64 -5.18 -11.20 -12.03
N PRO A 65 -6.26 -11.90 -11.64
CA PRO A 65 -7.61 -11.46 -11.91
C PRO A 65 -8.00 -10.23 -11.07
N LEU A 66 -7.49 -10.11 -9.84
CA LEU A 66 -7.69 -8.97 -8.96
C LEU A 66 -6.38 -8.19 -8.78
N LYS A 67 -6.44 -6.87 -8.94
CA LYS A 67 -5.31 -5.95 -8.76
C LYS A 67 -5.74 -4.84 -7.80
N LEU A 68 -5.06 -4.74 -6.66
CA LEU A 68 -5.32 -3.78 -5.60
C LEU A 68 -4.17 -2.79 -5.53
N VAL A 69 -4.48 -1.50 -5.48
CA VAL A 69 -3.46 -0.44 -5.40
C VAL A 69 -3.82 0.57 -4.32
N ILE A 70 -2.82 1.08 -3.64
CA ILE A 70 -2.91 2.30 -2.82
C ILE A 70 -1.99 3.35 -3.44
N ALA A 71 -2.18 4.60 -3.05
CA ALA A 71 -1.23 5.67 -3.33
C ALA A 71 0.02 5.56 -2.44
N GLY A 72 1.14 6.10 -2.93
CA GLY A 72 2.30 6.45 -2.11
C GLY A 72 2.49 7.96 -2.02
N ASN A 73 3.64 8.40 -1.51
CA ASN A 73 3.89 9.83 -1.34
C ASN A 73 4.13 10.56 -2.68
N HIS A 74 4.61 9.86 -3.70
CA HIS A 74 4.78 10.44 -5.04
C HIS A 74 3.44 10.64 -5.76
N ASP A 75 2.38 9.95 -5.35
CA ASP A 75 1.06 10.00 -6.00
C ASP A 75 0.19 11.16 -5.47
N PHE A 76 0.77 12.34 -5.23
CA PHE A 76 0.14 13.45 -4.51
C PHE A 76 -1.12 14.04 -5.17
N THR A 77 -1.34 13.87 -6.47
CA THR A 77 -2.60 14.29 -7.14
C THR A 77 -3.80 13.43 -6.71
N MET A 78 -3.56 12.26 -6.12
CA MET A 78 -4.59 11.42 -5.50
C MET A 78 -4.95 11.85 -4.07
N ASP A 79 -4.15 12.74 -3.46
CA ASP A 79 -4.44 13.42 -2.20
C ASP A 79 -4.99 14.82 -2.50
N ILE A 80 -6.31 14.91 -2.66
CA ILE A 80 -6.98 16.12 -3.16
C ILE A 80 -6.66 17.37 -2.32
N PRO A 81 -6.71 17.32 -0.97
CA PRO A 81 -6.27 18.44 -0.15
C PRO A 81 -4.81 18.86 -0.42
N VAL A 82 -3.87 17.91 -0.53
CA VAL A 82 -2.47 18.23 -0.82
C VAL A 82 -2.30 18.80 -2.24
N PHE A 83 -3.00 18.25 -3.23
CA PHE A 83 -2.93 18.75 -4.60
C PHE A 83 -3.48 20.18 -4.71
N GLN A 84 -4.62 20.47 -4.09
CA GLN A 84 -5.18 21.82 -4.01
C GLN A 84 -4.21 22.80 -3.34
N LYS A 85 -3.61 22.40 -2.21
CA LYS A 85 -2.59 23.20 -1.51
C LYS A 85 -1.40 23.51 -2.42
N LYS A 86 -0.83 22.51 -3.08
CA LYS A 86 0.31 22.68 -4.00
C LYS A 86 0.01 23.63 -5.15
N VAL A 87 -1.16 23.50 -5.78
CA VAL A 87 -1.57 24.39 -6.88
C VAL A 87 -1.73 25.83 -6.39
N ALA A 88 -2.27 26.03 -5.18
CA ALA A 88 -2.40 27.35 -4.58
C ALA A 88 -1.03 27.99 -4.24
N GLU A 89 -0.10 27.21 -3.69
CA GLU A 89 1.23 27.69 -3.26
C GLU A 89 2.19 28.00 -4.42
N ALA A 90 2.04 27.32 -5.56
CA ALA A 90 2.93 27.47 -6.70
C ALA A 90 2.61 28.68 -7.59
N GLN A 91 1.61 29.50 -7.24
CA GLN A 91 1.21 30.65 -8.05
C GLN A 91 2.33 31.70 -8.23
N PRO A 92 2.43 32.34 -9.42
CA PRO A 92 1.53 32.18 -10.57
C PRO A 92 1.83 30.92 -11.40
N LEU A 93 0.79 30.16 -11.72
CA LEU A 93 0.83 29.01 -12.65
C LEU A 93 -0.22 29.18 -13.74
N ASP A 94 0.06 28.63 -14.92
CA ASP A 94 -0.93 28.46 -15.99
C ASP A 94 -1.85 27.26 -15.66
N PRO A 95 -3.15 27.47 -15.40
CA PRO A 95 -4.10 26.40 -15.10
C PRO A 95 -4.20 25.35 -16.21
N GLU A 96 -4.00 25.73 -17.47
CA GLU A 96 -4.05 24.81 -18.60
C GLU A 96 -2.86 23.84 -18.57
N LEU A 97 -1.67 24.32 -18.19
CA LEU A 97 -0.50 23.45 -18.00
C LEU A 97 -0.68 22.50 -16.82
N VAL A 98 -1.24 22.98 -15.70
CA VAL A 98 -1.55 22.12 -14.54
C VAL A 98 -2.49 21.00 -14.97
N GLN A 99 -3.61 21.34 -15.62
CA GLN A 99 -4.57 20.35 -16.09
C GLN A 99 -3.95 19.40 -17.13
N LYS A 100 -3.08 19.89 -18.01
CA LYS A 100 -2.41 19.06 -19.03
C LYS A 100 -1.52 17.98 -18.42
N PHE A 101 -0.74 18.30 -17.38
CA PHE A 101 0.21 17.36 -16.78
C PHE A 101 -0.39 16.55 -15.64
N TYR A 102 -1.21 17.17 -14.79
CA TYR A 102 -1.72 16.58 -13.55
C TYR A 102 -3.21 16.23 -13.61
N GLY A 103 -3.90 16.60 -14.69
CA GLY A 103 -5.33 16.37 -14.85
C GLY A 103 -6.16 17.32 -14.00
N ARG A 104 -7.47 17.10 -14.01
CA ARG A 104 -8.39 17.74 -13.06
C ARG A 104 -8.26 17.06 -11.69
N TYR A 105 -8.77 17.73 -10.65
CA TYR A 105 -8.99 17.07 -9.36
C TYR A 105 -9.81 15.79 -9.57
N GLU A 106 -9.44 14.72 -8.86
CA GLU A 106 -9.98 13.36 -8.95
C GLU A 106 -9.63 12.59 -10.23
N GLU A 107 -9.14 13.24 -11.30
CA GLU A 107 -8.92 12.56 -12.58
C GLU A 107 -7.93 11.39 -12.45
N ALA A 108 -6.85 11.57 -11.70
CA ALA A 108 -5.88 10.50 -11.44
C ALA A 108 -6.53 9.27 -10.76
N ARG A 109 -7.51 9.49 -9.87
CA ARG A 109 -8.23 8.42 -9.16
C ARG A 109 -9.26 7.76 -10.09
N ASP A 110 -9.96 8.56 -10.91
CA ASP A 110 -10.94 8.09 -11.89
C ASP A 110 -10.33 7.17 -12.97
N LEU A 111 -9.02 7.27 -13.23
CA LEU A 111 -8.32 6.35 -14.12
C LEU A 111 -8.35 4.89 -13.62
N PHE A 112 -8.55 4.68 -12.32
CA PHE A 112 -8.67 3.37 -11.69
C PHE A 112 -10.14 3.01 -11.54
N GLY A 113 -10.53 1.80 -11.93
CA GLY A 113 -11.93 1.42 -11.90
C GLY A 113 -12.20 0.05 -12.50
N LYS A 114 -13.49 -0.29 -12.58
CA LYS A 114 -13.93 -1.61 -13.05
C LYS A 114 -13.45 -1.93 -14.47
N GLU A 115 -13.36 -0.92 -15.34
CA GLU A 115 -12.93 -1.10 -16.73
C GLU A 115 -11.46 -1.48 -16.88
N THR A 116 -10.60 -1.07 -15.93
CA THR A 116 -9.18 -1.44 -15.93
C THR A 116 -8.93 -2.78 -15.25
N GLY A 117 -9.88 -3.25 -14.43
CA GLY A 117 -9.69 -4.41 -13.54
C GLY A 117 -8.71 -4.12 -12.40
N ILE A 118 -8.46 -2.84 -12.11
CA ILE A 118 -7.57 -2.37 -11.05
C ILE A 118 -8.40 -1.55 -10.07
N THR A 119 -8.35 -1.93 -8.79
CA THR A 119 -9.10 -1.27 -7.72
C THR A 119 -8.16 -0.41 -6.90
N PHE A 120 -8.36 0.91 -6.95
CA PHE A 120 -7.72 1.85 -6.03
C PHE A 120 -8.43 1.80 -4.67
N LEU A 121 -7.65 1.70 -3.59
CA LEU A 121 -8.15 1.57 -2.22
C LEU A 121 -7.84 2.82 -1.42
N ASP A 122 -8.89 3.46 -0.90
CA ASP A 122 -8.76 4.43 0.18
C ASP A 122 -8.38 3.75 1.50
N GLU A 123 -7.95 4.55 2.48
CA GLU A 123 -7.67 4.01 3.81
C GLU A 123 -8.92 3.34 4.41
N GLY A 124 -8.75 2.12 4.91
CA GLY A 124 -9.83 1.37 5.53
C GLY A 124 -9.75 -0.13 5.30
N ILE A 125 -10.83 -0.83 5.66
CA ILE A 125 -10.95 -2.28 5.50
C ILE A 125 -11.79 -2.57 4.26
N HIS A 126 -11.26 -3.43 3.40
CA HIS A 126 -11.86 -3.83 2.14
C HIS A 126 -11.96 -5.36 2.09
N ALA A 127 -13.07 -5.88 1.56
CA ALA A 127 -13.33 -7.31 1.49
C ALA A 127 -13.55 -7.75 0.04
N PHE A 128 -12.85 -8.80 -0.38
CA PHE A 128 -12.88 -9.32 -1.74
C PHE A 128 -13.19 -10.81 -1.75
N ARG A 129 -14.13 -11.22 -2.60
CA ARG A 129 -14.33 -12.65 -2.92
C ARG A 129 -13.46 -13.01 -4.11
N LEU A 130 -12.54 -13.95 -3.92
CA LEU A 130 -11.60 -14.37 -4.95
C LEU A 130 -12.18 -15.52 -5.79
N GLY A 131 -11.63 -15.68 -7.00
CA GLY A 131 -12.07 -16.73 -7.94
C GLY A 131 -11.85 -18.16 -7.41
N ASN A 132 -10.87 -18.35 -6.52
CA ASN A 132 -10.61 -19.62 -5.82
C ASN A 132 -11.58 -19.90 -4.65
N GLY A 133 -12.56 -19.01 -4.41
CA GLY A 133 -13.56 -19.13 -3.34
C GLY A 133 -13.14 -18.50 -2.00
N ALA A 134 -11.91 -18.00 -1.86
CA ALA A 134 -11.47 -17.32 -0.65
C ALA A 134 -12.19 -15.99 -0.44
N LEU A 135 -12.36 -15.61 0.83
CA LEU A 135 -12.68 -14.24 1.23
C LEU A 135 -11.39 -13.60 1.75
N LEU A 136 -10.97 -12.51 1.12
CA LEU A 136 -9.78 -11.77 1.48
C LEU A 136 -10.17 -10.42 2.09
N ASN A 137 -9.80 -10.19 3.35
CA ASN A 137 -9.96 -8.90 4.02
C ASN A 137 -8.62 -8.17 4.08
N VAL A 138 -8.57 -6.98 3.50
CA VAL A 138 -7.36 -6.15 3.41
C VAL A 138 -7.59 -4.84 4.16
N TYR A 139 -6.71 -4.50 5.10
CA TYR A 139 -6.58 -3.13 5.57
C TYR A 139 -5.64 -2.37 4.63
N ALA A 140 -6.06 -1.24 4.10
CA ALA A 140 -5.26 -0.37 3.23
C ALA A 140 -4.95 0.96 3.93
N SER A 141 -3.76 1.51 3.75
CA SER A 141 -3.44 2.90 4.12
C SER A 141 -2.24 3.47 3.34
N PRO A 142 -2.38 4.60 2.64
CA PRO A 142 -1.26 5.25 1.95
C PRO A 142 -0.35 6.04 2.91
N TYR A 143 -0.79 6.30 4.14
CA TYR A 143 -0.18 7.29 5.01
C TYR A 143 1.23 6.93 5.52
N THR A 144 2.19 7.84 5.36
CA THR A 144 3.57 7.68 5.84
C THR A 144 4.04 8.81 6.76
N PRO A 145 4.84 8.50 7.79
CA PRO A 145 5.36 9.51 8.71
C PRO A 145 6.53 10.31 8.10
N SER A 146 6.29 11.59 7.78
CA SER A 146 7.26 12.49 7.18
C SER A 146 6.97 13.95 7.56
N CYS A 147 7.94 14.83 7.30
CA CYS A 147 7.78 16.28 7.46
C CYS A 147 7.72 17.02 6.12
N GLY A 148 7.63 16.29 5.00
CA GLY A 148 7.59 16.86 3.66
C GLY A 148 6.20 17.29 3.20
N ASP A 149 6.16 17.96 2.05
CA ASP A 149 4.92 18.36 1.37
C ASP A 149 4.54 17.36 0.27
N TRP A 150 4.76 16.06 0.46
CA TRP A 150 4.32 15.02 -0.50
C TRP A 150 2.92 14.50 -0.16
N GLY A 151 2.33 13.69 -1.04
CA GLY A 151 0.99 13.14 -0.81
C GLY A 151 0.97 12.20 0.41
N PHE A 152 -0.16 12.13 1.10
CA PHE A 152 -0.40 11.15 2.16
C PHE A 152 0.68 11.13 3.27
N GLN A 153 1.30 12.28 3.55
CA GLN A 153 2.27 12.41 4.64
C GLN A 153 1.63 13.02 5.88
N TYR A 154 2.04 12.53 7.05
CA TYR A 154 1.68 13.11 8.34
C TYR A 154 2.93 13.29 9.22
N ARG A 155 2.89 14.31 10.07
CA ARG A 155 3.99 14.57 11.01
C ARG A 155 4.05 13.50 12.09
N ARG A 156 5.27 13.06 12.43
CA ARG A 156 5.51 12.01 13.44
C ARG A 156 4.98 12.34 14.84
N ASP A 157 4.96 13.61 15.22
CA ASP A 157 4.47 14.09 16.52
C ASP A 157 2.95 14.01 16.65
N HIS A 158 2.21 14.35 15.59
CA HIS A 158 0.76 14.14 15.54
C HIS A 158 0.43 12.64 15.43
N GLY A 159 1.21 11.93 14.63
CA GLY A 159 1.03 10.52 14.28
C GLY A 159 -0.27 10.27 13.52
N HIS A 160 -0.56 9.00 13.25
CA HIS A 160 -1.73 8.55 12.49
C HIS A 160 -2.39 7.37 13.20
N ASP A 161 -3.73 7.32 13.17
CA ASP A 161 -4.54 6.29 13.82
C ASP A 161 -4.89 5.17 12.83
N PHE A 162 -4.05 4.14 12.76
CA PHE A 162 -4.27 2.98 11.89
C PHE A 162 -5.32 2.05 12.49
N ARG A 163 -6.55 2.11 11.98
CA ARG A 163 -7.71 1.33 12.48
C ARG A 163 -7.75 -0.08 11.91
N ILE A 164 -6.71 -0.86 12.21
CA ILE A 164 -6.58 -2.25 11.75
C ILE A 164 -7.58 -3.12 12.51
N GLY A 165 -8.64 -3.53 11.81
CA GLY A 165 -9.71 -4.40 12.34
C GLY A 165 -9.45 -5.87 12.06
N ASN A 166 -10.53 -6.60 11.73
CA ASN A 166 -10.43 -8.03 11.43
C ASN A 166 -9.99 -8.27 9.98
N VAL A 167 -8.69 -8.39 9.75
CA VAL A 167 -8.11 -8.51 8.40
C VAL A 167 -7.10 -9.65 8.27
N ASP A 168 -6.98 -10.16 7.05
CA ASP A 168 -6.02 -11.19 6.66
C ASP A 168 -4.68 -10.55 6.21
N VAL A 169 -4.77 -9.42 5.52
CA VAL A 169 -3.63 -8.68 4.96
C VAL A 169 -3.67 -7.22 5.40
N VAL A 170 -2.52 -6.68 5.77
CA VAL A 170 -2.31 -5.24 5.92
C VAL A 170 -1.49 -4.76 4.73
N MET A 171 -1.91 -3.66 4.11
CA MET A 171 -1.30 -3.03 2.95
C MET A 171 -1.06 -1.57 3.31
N THR A 172 0.20 -1.17 3.44
CA THR A 172 0.56 0.24 3.67
C THR A 172 1.64 0.68 2.73
N HIS A 173 1.77 1.98 2.48
CA HIS A 173 2.89 2.45 1.65
C HIS A 173 4.22 2.32 2.39
N GLY A 174 4.30 2.84 3.62
CA GLY A 174 5.51 2.78 4.44
C GLY A 174 5.60 1.55 5.37
N PRO A 175 6.82 1.16 5.79
CA PRO A 175 7.05 0.02 6.67
C PRO A 175 6.69 0.31 8.14
N PRO A 176 6.41 -0.74 8.94
CA PRO A 176 6.34 -0.61 10.39
C PRO A 176 7.77 -0.50 10.97
N LYS A 177 7.93 0.18 12.11
CA LYS A 177 9.26 0.35 12.69
C LYS A 177 9.89 -0.99 13.07
N GLY A 178 11.16 -1.16 12.72
CA GLY A 178 11.96 -2.33 13.08
C GLY A 178 12.00 -3.43 12.01
N ILE A 179 11.08 -3.44 11.04
CA ILE A 179 10.95 -4.48 10.02
C ILE A 179 11.18 -3.85 8.65
N LEU A 180 12.26 -4.27 7.97
CA LEU A 180 12.62 -3.81 6.63
C LEU A 180 12.52 -2.27 6.46
N ASP A 181 12.99 -1.53 7.46
CA ASP A 181 12.81 -0.08 7.56
C ASP A 181 14.13 0.69 7.67
N ARG A 182 15.25 0.05 7.37
CA ARG A 182 16.59 0.68 7.41
C ARG A 182 16.88 1.41 6.12
N THR A 183 17.34 2.65 6.25
CA THR A 183 17.85 3.47 5.15
C THR A 183 19.37 3.33 5.03
N LEU A 184 19.93 3.87 3.94
CA LEU A 184 21.33 3.91 3.55
C LEU A 184 22.14 4.74 4.54
N SER A 185 21.50 5.74 5.14
CA SER A 185 22.03 6.52 6.27
C SER A 185 22.04 5.74 7.60
N GLY A 186 21.62 4.47 7.61
CA GLY A 186 21.57 3.60 8.77
C GLY A 186 20.40 3.86 9.72
N GLN A 187 19.57 4.85 9.42
CA GLN A 187 18.41 5.24 10.24
C GLN A 187 17.22 4.33 9.98
N ARG A 188 16.25 4.35 10.90
CA ARG A 188 14.99 3.62 10.77
C ARG A 188 13.86 4.58 10.40
N ALA A 189 13.30 4.39 9.23
CA ALA A 189 12.22 5.23 8.71
C ALA A 189 10.82 4.72 9.10
N GLY A 190 10.70 3.49 9.60
CA GLY A 190 9.42 2.85 9.85
C GLY A 190 8.58 3.53 10.93
N CYS A 191 7.27 3.27 10.89
CA CYS A 191 6.30 3.87 11.81
C CYS A 191 6.12 3.01 13.08
N GLN A 192 6.41 3.59 14.25
CA GLN A 192 6.19 2.95 15.55
C GLN A 192 4.70 2.66 15.79
N ARG A 193 3.82 3.64 15.52
CA ARG A 193 2.37 3.48 15.74
C ARG A 193 1.77 2.40 14.83
N LEU A 194 2.26 2.28 13.59
CA LEU A 194 1.84 1.22 12.67
C LEU A 194 2.25 -0.16 13.20
N PHE A 195 3.50 -0.33 13.64
CA PHE A 195 3.96 -1.57 14.25
C PHE A 195 3.06 -1.97 15.43
N GLU A 196 2.77 -1.02 16.31
CA GLU A 196 1.90 -1.27 17.45
C GLU A 196 0.45 -1.59 17.06
N ALA A 197 -0.10 -0.92 16.04
CA ALA A 197 -1.45 -1.20 15.54
C ALA A 197 -1.56 -2.63 15.01
N ILE A 198 -0.55 -3.08 14.24
CA ILE A 198 -0.48 -4.45 13.72
C ILE A 198 -0.32 -5.45 14.88
N ALA A 199 0.57 -5.17 15.84
CA ALA A 199 0.80 -6.05 16.98
C ALA A 199 -0.43 -6.20 17.89
N ARG A 200 -1.26 -5.14 18.01
CA ARG A 200 -2.51 -5.15 18.77
C ARG A 200 -3.70 -5.74 18.01
N ALA A 201 -3.62 -5.87 16.69
CA ALA A 201 -4.72 -6.35 15.87
C ALA A 201 -5.13 -7.78 16.28
N LYS A 202 -6.39 -7.93 16.71
CA LYS A 202 -6.91 -9.22 17.20
C LYS A 202 -6.92 -10.30 16.12
N SER A 203 -7.08 -9.91 14.85
CA SER A 203 -7.11 -10.85 13.71
C SER A 203 -5.79 -11.51 13.43
N ARG A 204 -4.68 -10.91 13.90
CA ARG A 204 -3.33 -11.39 13.63
C ARG A 204 -3.09 -11.55 12.12
N PRO A 205 -3.00 -10.43 11.38
CA PRO A 205 -2.84 -10.46 9.93
C PRO A 205 -1.72 -11.42 9.53
N LEU A 206 -1.98 -12.23 8.50
CA LEU A 206 -1.05 -13.23 8.00
C LEU A 206 0.11 -12.59 7.22
N MET A 207 -0.11 -11.37 6.72
CA MET A 207 0.83 -10.66 5.87
C MET A 207 0.69 -9.14 6.06
N HIS A 208 1.83 -8.45 6.03
CA HIS A 208 1.90 -7.01 5.90
C HIS A 208 2.76 -6.67 4.68
N CYS A 209 2.15 -6.09 3.65
CA CYS A 209 2.79 -5.67 2.41
C CYS A 209 3.03 -4.16 2.45
N PHE A 210 4.22 -3.72 2.04
CA PHE A 210 4.61 -2.33 1.97
C PHE A 210 5.80 -2.10 1.02
N GLY A 211 6.14 -0.83 0.80
CA GLY A 211 7.30 -0.39 0.02
C GLY A 211 7.98 0.82 0.66
N HIS A 212 8.13 1.91 -0.11
CA HIS A 212 8.67 3.23 0.28
C HIS A 212 10.17 3.26 0.59
N ILE A 213 10.71 2.27 1.32
CA ILE A 213 12.13 2.17 1.66
C ILE A 213 12.79 1.19 0.67
N HIS A 214 13.18 1.69 -0.50
CA HIS A 214 13.66 0.88 -1.64
C HIS A 214 14.85 -0.01 -1.29
N GLU A 215 15.70 0.50 -0.41
CA GLU A 215 16.96 -0.12 -0.01
C GLU A 215 16.76 -1.32 0.93
N ALA A 216 15.57 -1.44 1.53
CA ALA A 216 15.19 -2.52 2.41
C ALA A 216 14.26 -3.54 1.71
N TRP A 217 14.29 -3.61 0.38
CA TRP A 217 13.52 -4.57 -0.40
C TRP A 217 13.79 -6.02 0.04
N GLY A 218 12.72 -6.78 0.25
CA GLY A 218 12.80 -8.19 0.63
C GLY A 218 11.55 -8.68 1.36
N GLY A 219 11.65 -9.83 1.99
CA GLY A 219 10.61 -10.42 2.81
C GLY A 219 11.18 -11.02 4.10
N GLN A 220 10.46 -10.87 5.20
CA GLN A 220 10.86 -11.41 6.50
C GLN A 220 9.72 -12.19 7.13
N ALA A 221 9.96 -13.45 7.48
CA ALA A 221 9.07 -14.20 8.33
C ALA A 221 9.11 -13.61 9.75
N CYS A 222 7.98 -13.11 10.24
CA CYS A 222 7.85 -12.63 11.61
C CYS A 222 7.12 -13.70 12.43
N PRO A 223 7.79 -14.36 13.38
CA PRO A 223 7.11 -15.24 14.31
C PRO A 223 6.12 -14.38 15.10
N MET A 224 4.82 -14.60 14.89
CA MET A 224 3.81 -13.97 15.72
C MET A 224 4.08 -14.40 17.16
N ALA A 225 4.43 -13.45 18.03
CA ALA A 225 4.67 -13.72 19.44
C ALA A 225 3.46 -14.50 19.97
N ARG A 226 3.68 -15.77 20.35
CA ARG A 226 2.70 -16.52 21.15
C ARG A 226 2.41 -15.64 22.36
N ARG A 227 1.13 -15.56 22.74
CA ARG A 227 0.67 -14.70 23.85
C ARG A 227 1.68 -14.77 25.01
N TYR A 228 2.14 -13.61 25.46
CA TYR A 228 2.54 -13.41 26.85
C TYR A 228 1.35 -13.82 27.72
N GLN A 229 1.31 -15.08 28.14
CA GLN A 229 0.56 -15.47 29.33
C GLN A 229 1.50 -15.22 30.50
N SER A 230 1.21 -14.17 31.26
CA SER A 230 1.68 -13.88 32.62
C SER A 230 2.92 -14.68 33.11
N GLY A 231 4.06 -13.98 33.20
CA GLY A 231 5.14 -14.32 34.13
C GLY A 231 6.26 -15.19 33.55
N ALA A 232 7.48 -14.65 33.63
CA ALA A 232 8.78 -15.27 33.38
C ALA A 232 9.13 -15.61 31.91
N LEU A 233 10.03 -14.81 31.37
CA LEU A 233 10.92 -15.21 30.28
C LEU A 233 11.78 -16.38 30.77
N SER A 234 11.59 -17.57 30.22
CA SER A 234 12.69 -18.54 30.10
C SER A 234 12.98 -18.69 28.60
N LEU A 235 14.20 -18.32 28.23
CA LEU A 235 14.79 -18.69 26.95
C LEU A 235 15.22 -20.14 27.07
N ASP A 236 14.69 -20.99 26.19
CA ASP A 236 15.35 -22.15 25.59
C ASP A 236 14.75 -22.37 24.19
#